data_AF-A0A973RTT2-F1
#
_entry.id   AF-A0A973RTT2-F1
#
_cell.length_a   1.000
_cell.length_b   1.000
_cell.length_c   1.000
_cell.angle_alpha   90.00
_cell.angle_beta   90.00
_cell.angle_gamma   90.00
#
_symmetry.space_group_name_H-M   'P 1'
#
loop_
_entity.id
_entity.type
_entity.pdbx_description
1 polymer ?
#
loop_
_entity_poly.entity_id
_entity_poly.type
_entity_poly.pdbx_seq_one_letter_code
_entity_poly.pdbx_strand_id
1 'polypeptide(L)' 'MRGVTGVPDEEYRTWRLCTLLHCTPSQLDDESALTLDWLIAVDDTVAKARATLERRAVDAG' A
#
# COMPACT_ATOMS: atom_id res chain seq x y z
N MET A 1 25.24 16.67 5.04
CA MET A 1 23.80 16.39 5.16
C MET A 1 23.30 15.98 3.79
N ARG A 2 23.11 14.68 3.51
CA ARG A 2 22.52 14.20 2.23
C ARG A 2 21.06 13.84 2.50
N GLY A 3 20.16 14.53 1.82
CA GLY A 3 18.73 14.23 1.86
C GLY A 3 18.49 12.83 1.33
N VAL A 4 17.83 12.01 2.13
CA VAL A 4 17.26 10.73 1.70
C VAL A 4 16.04 11.09 0.86
N THR A 5 16.22 11.23 -0.45
CA THR A 5 15.08 11.26 -1.36
C THR A 5 14.42 9.89 -1.27
N GLY A 6 13.15 9.88 -0.87
CA GLY A 6 12.35 8.67 -0.70
C GLY A 6 12.41 7.77 -1.93
N VAL A 7 12.14 6.49 -1.69
CA VAL A 7 11.95 5.49 -2.76
C VAL A 7 11.04 6.10 -3.84
N PRO A 8 11.42 6.09 -5.13
CA PRO A 8 10.58 6.58 -6.22
C PRO A 8 9.17 6.00 -6.10
N ASP A 9 8.13 6.82 -6.32
CA ASP A 9 6.73 6.42 -6.12
C ASP A 9 6.38 5.09 -6.81
N GLU A 10 6.95 4.83 -7.99
CA GLU A 10 6.75 3.57 -8.74
C GLU A 10 7.44 2.35 -8.09
N GLU A 11 8.65 2.52 -7.53
CA GLU A 11 9.35 1.45 -6.80
C GLU A 11 8.61 1.10 -5.50
N TYR A 12 8.13 2.12 -4.78
CA TYR A 12 7.33 1.92 -3.58
C TYR A 12 5.99 1.26 -3.90
N ARG A 13 5.33 1.70 -4.97
CA ARG A 13 4.09 1.11 -5.49
C ARG A 13 4.27 -0.37 -5.80
N THR A 14 5.33 -0.71 -6.54
CA THR A 14 5.67 -2.08 -6.93
C THR A 14 5.93 -2.95 -5.70
N TRP A 15 6.78 -2.48 -4.78
CA TRP A 15 7.07 -3.21 -3.54
C TRP A 15 5.80 -3.49 -2.72
N ARG A 16 4.91 -2.50 -2.59
CA ARG A 16 3.68 -2.63 -1.83
C ARG A 16 2.72 -3.64 -2.46
N LEU A 17 2.54 -3.58 -3.77
CA LEU A 17 1.72 -4.55 -4.52
C LEU A 17 2.26 -5.97 -4.38
N CYS A 18 3.58 -6.16 -4.55
CA CYS A 18 4.22 -7.47 -4.35
C CYS A 18 4.03 -8.00 -2.93
N THR A 19 4.04 -7.11 -1.93
CA THR A 19 3.81 -7.48 -0.53
C THR A 19 2.35 -7.92 -0.30
N LEU A 20 1.39 -7.20 -0.89
CA LEU A 20 -0.05 -7.51 -0.76
C LEU A 20 -0.45 -8.79 -1.50
N LEU A 21 0.10 -9.01 -2.69
CA LEU A 21 -0.28 -10.10 -3.58
C LEU A 21 0.63 -11.33 -3.46
N HIS A 22 1.71 -11.24 -2.66
CA HIS A 22 2.72 -12.28 -2.51
C HIS A 22 3.31 -12.74 -3.86
N CYS A 23 3.65 -11.77 -4.72
CA CYS A 23 4.17 -12.01 -6.06
C CYS A 23 5.51 -11.29 -6.29
N THR A 24 6.21 -11.65 -7.37
CA THR A 24 7.39 -10.91 -7.84
C THR A 24 6.98 -9.73 -8.73
N PRO A 25 7.83 -8.69 -8.89
CA PRO A 25 7.51 -7.54 -9.74
C PRO A 25 7.13 -7.91 -11.17
N SER A 26 7.82 -8.88 -11.76
CA SER A 26 7.55 -9.36 -13.12
C SER A 26 6.15 -9.96 -13.32
N GLN A 27 5.49 -10.38 -12.24
CA GLN A 27 4.11 -10.89 -12.30
C GLN A 27 3.08 -9.76 -12.34
N LEU A 28 3.48 -8.51 -12.07
CA LEU A 28 2.62 -7.34 -12.19
C LEU A 28 2.58 -6.81 -13.63
N ASP A 29 3.56 -7.16 -14.46
CA ASP A 29 3.68 -6.66 -15.84
C ASP A 29 2.49 -7.08 -16.72
N ASP A 30 1.87 -8.23 -16.40
CA ASP A 30 0.68 -8.75 -17.08
C ASP A 30 -0.63 -8.12 -16.59
N GLU A 31 -0.60 -7.36 -15.48
CA GLU A 31 -1.78 -6.77 -14.87
C GLU A 31 -2.06 -5.35 -15.37
N SER A 32 -3.35 -5.00 -15.45
CA SER A 32 -3.72 -3.65 -15.87
C SER A 32 -3.38 -2.62 -14.79
N ALA A 33 -2.87 -1.45 -15.20
CA ALA A 33 -2.57 -0.35 -14.26
C ALA A 33 -3.79 0.03 -13.40
N LEU A 34 -5.00 0.02 -13.98
CA LEU A 34 -6.26 0.28 -13.29
C LEU A 34 -6.52 -0.74 -12.17
N THR A 35 -6.29 -2.03 -12.44
CA THR A 35 -6.42 -3.11 -11.44
C THR A 35 -5.47 -2.87 -10.28
N LEU A 36 -4.21 -2.60 -10.59
CA LEU A 36 -3.16 -2.38 -9.59
C LEU A 36 -3.44 -1.14 -8.73
N ASP A 37 -3.90 -0.04 -9.34
CA ASP A 37 -4.29 1.17 -8.61
C ASP A 37 -5.49 0.93 -7.69
N TRP A 38 -6.48 0.17 -8.15
CA TRP A 38 -7.65 -0.17 -7.34
C TRP A 38 -7.28 -1.00 -6.12
N LEU A 39 -6.38 -1.97 -6.25
CA LEU A 39 -5.91 -2.80 -5.14
C LEU A 39 -5.22 -1.96 -4.04
N ILE A 40 -4.38 -1.01 -4.43
CA ILE A 40 -3.72 -0.09 -3.49
C ILE A 40 -4.76 0.78 -2.76
N ALA A 41 -5.72 1.33 -3.50
CA ALA A 41 -6.77 2.17 -2.92
C ALA A 41 -7.63 1.41 -1.90
N VAL A 42 -7.95 0.14 -2.17
CA VAL A 42 -8.66 -0.74 -1.24
C VAL A 42 -7.82 -1.01 0.01
N ASP A 43 -6.55 -1.38 -0.14
CA ASP A 43 -5.65 -1.63 0.98
C ASP A 43 -5.51 -0.40 1.89
N ASP A 44 -5.31 0.79 1.31
CA ASP A 44 -5.28 2.06 2.04
C ASP A 44 -6.56 2.32 2.82
N THR A 45 -7.71 2.05 2.20
CA THR A 45 -9.01 2.27 2.83
C THR A 45 -9.21 1.35 4.01
N VAL A 46 -8.84 0.06 3.88
CA VAL A 46 -8.92 -0.92 4.96
C VAL A 46 -7.97 -0.55 6.10
N ALA A 47 -6.73 -0.15 5.80
CA ALA A 47 -5.77 0.28 6.81
C ALA A 47 -6.28 1.50 7.60
N LYS A 48 -6.84 2.50 6.92
CA LYS A 48 -7.45 3.69 7.57
C LYS A 48 -8.65 3.33 8.43
N ALA A 49 -9.48 2.39 7.99
CA ALA A 49 -10.62 1.91 8.77
C ALA A 49 -10.16 1.22 10.06
N ARG A 50 -9.16 0.34 10.00
CA ARG A 50 -8.59 -0.35 11.17
C ARG A 50 -8.00 0.64 12.18
N ALA A 51 -7.17 1.57 11.72
CA ALA A 51 -6.59 2.61 12.59
C ALA A 51 -7.67 3.50 13.25
N THR A 52 -8.81 3.68 12.59
CA THR A 52 -9.95 4.43 13.17
C THR A 52 -10.64 3.64 14.27
N LEU A 53 -10.83 2.33 14.09
CA LEU A 53 -11.40 1.46 15.12
C LEU A 53 -10.48 1.35 16.34
N GLU A 54 -9.17 1.20 16.13
CA GLU A 54 -8.17 1.15 17.19
C GLU A 54 -8.17 2.43 18.03
N ARG A 55 -8.19 3.61 17.39
CA ARG A 55 -8.30 4.89 18.11
C ARG A 55 -9.56 4.98 18.97
N ARG A 56 -10.71 4.59 18.42
CA ARG A 56 -11.97 4.58 19.18
C ARG A 56 -11.95 3.62 20.36
N ALA A 57 -11.25 2.49 20.22
CA ALA A 57 -11.09 1.52 21.31
C ALA A 57 -10.20 2.06 22.43
N VAL A 58 -9.16 2.82 22.09
CA VAL A 58 -8.29 3.51 23.06
C VAL A 58 -9.03 4.65 23.77
N ASP A 59 -9.81 5.45 23.03
CA ASP A 59 -10.55 6.59 23.60
C ASP A 59 -11.71 6.16 24.52
N ALA A 60 -12.15 4.90 24.44
CA ALA A 60 -13.27 4.35 25.19
C ALA A 60 -12.87 3.59 26.48
N GLY A 61 -11.57 3.44 26.76
CA GLY A 61 -11.01 2.77 27.95
C GLY A 61 -10.25 3.72 28.86
#